data_AF-A0A7X7M5W7-F1
#
_entry.id   AF-A0A7X7M5W7-F1
#
_cell.length_a   1.000
_cell.length_b   1.000
_cell.length_c   1.000
_cell.angle_alpha   90.00
_cell.angle_beta   90.00
_cell.angle_gamma   90.00
#
_symmetry.space_group_name_H-M   'P 1'
#
loop_
_entity.id
_entity.type
_entity.pdbx_description
1 polymer ?
#
loop_
_entity_poly.entity_id
_entity_poly.type
_entity_poly.pdbx_seq_one_letter_code
_entity_poly.pdbx_strand_id
1 'polypeptide(L)'
;MKQQNREETVKKLLDIGKIKGFVTTNEISDSLAEYDLSTSQMEEIFEQFAKAGIELTVNDVVLEAITDPDDNEIVQVVEPLKIDLTVPDGVAIDDPVRMYLKEIGRVPLLTAEEEIAYAKRIENGEEEAKRRLAEANLRLVVSIAKRYVGRGMLFLDLIQEGNLGLIKAVEKFDYHKGYKFSTYATWWIRQAVTRAIADQGRTIRVPVHM
;
A
#
# COMPACT_ATOMS: atom_id res chain seq x y z
N MET A 1 28.29 -7.12 21.29
CA MET A 1 28.68 -6.42 20.04
C MET A 1 27.49 -5.97 19.21
N LYS A 2 26.48 -6.81 18.91
CA LYS A 2 25.29 -6.38 18.11
C LYS A 2 24.48 -5.20 18.69
N GLN A 3 24.42 -5.08 20.02
CA GLN A 3 23.59 -4.06 20.68
C GLN A 3 24.25 -2.67 20.75
N GLN A 4 25.59 -2.61 20.77
CA GLN A 4 26.35 -1.35 20.68
C GLN A 4 26.29 -0.74 19.27
N ASN A 5 26.34 -1.56 18.22
CA ASN A 5 26.19 -1.06 16.84
C ASN A 5 24.77 -0.52 16.58
N ARG A 6 23.74 -1.12 17.18
CA ARG A 6 22.35 -0.65 17.09
C ARG A 6 22.20 0.78 17.62
N GLU A 7 22.72 1.05 18.81
CA GLU A 7 22.65 2.39 19.43
C GLU A 7 23.43 3.42 18.62
N GLU A 8 24.53 3.00 17.98
CA GLU A 8 25.30 3.85 17.08
C GLU A 8 24.53 4.18 15.79
N THR A 9 23.82 3.21 15.19
CA THR A 9 22.97 3.42 14.01
C THR A 9 21.79 4.34 14.31
N VAL A 10 21.10 4.13 15.45
CA VAL A 10 20.00 5.01 15.88
C VAL A 10 20.50 6.44 16.10
N LYS A 11 21.68 6.61 16.69
CA LYS A 11 22.29 7.93 16.89
C LYS A 11 22.64 8.62 15.57
N LYS A 12 23.18 7.89 14.59
CA LYS A 12 23.44 8.41 13.23
C LYS A 12 22.15 8.86 12.53
N LEU A 13 21.08 8.08 12.63
CA LEU A 13 19.76 8.44 12.08
C LEU A 13 19.16 9.66 12.79
N LEU A 14 19.39 9.81 14.09
CA LEU A 14 18.93 10.96 14.86
C LEU A 14 19.68 12.25 14.48
N ASP A 15 20.99 12.15 14.21
CA ASP A 15 21.79 13.28 13.73
C ASP A 15 21.40 13.68 12.29
N ILE A 16 21.18 12.71 11.39
CA ILE A 16 20.66 12.96 10.03
C ILE A 16 19.26 13.57 10.10
N GLY A 17 18.40 13.03 10.97
CA GLY A 17 17.03 13.51 11.17
C GLY A 17 16.95 14.91 11.76
N LYS A 18 17.87 15.29 12.64
CA LYS A 18 17.97 16.67 13.16
C LYS A 18 18.42 17.68 12.10
N ILE A 19 19.26 17.26 11.15
CA ILE A 19 19.70 18.12 10.04
C ILE A 19 18.59 18.25 8.98
N LYS A 20 17.93 17.14 8.64
CA LYS A 20 16.85 17.11 7.63
C LYS A 20 15.51 17.64 8.15
N GLY A 21 15.26 17.60 9.46
CA GLY A 21 13.98 17.96 10.09
C GLY A 21 12.88 16.90 9.96
N PHE A 22 13.08 15.88 9.13
CA PHE A 22 12.17 14.74 8.93
C PHE A 22 12.97 13.45 8.76
N VAL A 23 12.37 12.32 9.13
CA VAL A 23 12.94 10.99 8.89
C VAL A 23 11.85 10.08 8.33
N THR A 24 12.20 9.38 7.25
CA THR A 24 11.26 8.50 6.56
C THR A 24 11.17 7.15 7.26
N THR A 25 9.96 6.61 7.37
CA THR A 25 9.73 5.26 7.90
C THR A 25 10.54 4.16 7.19
N ASN A 26 10.82 4.33 5.89
CA ASN A 26 11.67 3.44 5.11
C ASN A 26 13.16 3.56 5.49
N GLU A 27 13.67 4.78 5.72
CA GLU A 27 15.07 4.97 6.14
C GLU A 27 15.33 4.32 7.51
N ILE A 28 14.36 4.38 8.42
CA ILE A 28 14.41 3.70 9.72
C ILE A 28 14.35 2.18 9.51
N SER A 29 13.45 1.69 8.65
CA SER A 29 13.30 0.26 8.39
C SER A 29 14.52 -0.36 7.70
N ASP A 30 15.10 0.32 6.69
CA ASP A 30 16.22 -0.21 5.91
C ASP A 30 17.52 -0.23 6.72
N SER A 31 17.75 0.80 7.53
CA SER A 31 18.93 0.89 8.41
C SER A 31 18.84 -0.04 9.62
N LEU A 32 17.62 -0.40 10.04
CA LEU A 32 17.37 -1.30 11.16
C LEU A 32 17.02 -2.73 10.73
N ALA A 33 16.88 -3.00 9.43
CA ALA A 33 16.59 -4.33 8.88
C ALA A 33 17.65 -5.38 9.24
N GLU A 34 18.90 -4.96 9.48
CA GLU A 34 19.98 -5.86 9.91
C GLU A 34 19.86 -6.30 11.38
N TYR A 35 19.02 -5.63 12.17
CA TYR A 35 18.79 -5.93 13.57
C TYR A 35 17.38 -6.50 13.71
N ASP A 36 17.28 -7.80 14.03
CA ASP A 36 16.02 -8.52 14.23
C ASP A 36 15.25 -7.89 15.41
N LEU A 37 14.43 -6.87 15.12
CA LEU A 37 13.78 -6.01 16.11
C LEU A 37 12.36 -6.49 16.37
N SER A 38 12.02 -6.60 17.65
CA SER A 38 10.64 -6.83 18.07
C SER A 38 9.78 -5.58 17.88
N THR A 39 8.46 -5.77 17.74
CA THR A 39 7.48 -4.69 17.56
C THR A 39 7.59 -3.61 18.64
N SER A 40 7.79 -4.01 19.90
CA SER A 40 7.93 -3.09 21.02
C SER A 40 9.22 -2.25 20.98
N GLN A 41 10.30 -2.79 20.40
CA GLN A 41 11.57 -2.06 20.28
C GLN A 41 11.53 -1.03 19.14
N MET A 42 10.79 -1.32 18.07
CA MET A 42 10.54 -0.36 16.99
C MET A 42 9.66 0.80 17.48
N GLU A 43 8.63 0.50 18.28
CA GLU A 43 7.78 1.51 18.92
C GLU A 43 8.58 2.46 19.82
N GLU A 44 9.50 1.92 20.64
CA GLU A 44 10.36 2.72 21.51
C GLU A 44 11.28 3.66 20.71
N ILE A 45 11.81 3.18 19.58
CA ILE A 45 12.65 3.99 18.68
C ILE A 45 11.83 5.12 18.05
N PHE A 46 10.63 4.84 17.53
CA PHE A 46 9.75 5.87 16.98
C PHE A 46 9.35 6.92 18.01
N GLU A 47 9.10 6.53 19.26
CA GLU A 47 8.80 7.45 20.35
C GLU A 47 10.00 8.38 20.67
N GLN A 48 11.24 7.87 20.55
CA GLN A 48 12.45 8.67 20.71
C GLN A 48 12.61 9.71 19.59
N PHE A 49 12.31 9.35 18.33
CA PHE A 49 12.31 10.31 17.21
C PHE A 49 11.25 11.40 17.39
N ALA A 50 10.05 11.04 17.85
CA ALA A 50 8.97 11.99 18.15
C ALA A 50 9.34 12.96 19.30
N LYS A 51 9.93 12.46 20.39
CA LYS A 51 10.41 13.30 21.51
C LYS A 51 11.55 14.23 21.09
N ALA A 52 12.35 13.84 20.10
CA ALA A 52 13.41 14.68 19.54
C ALA A 52 12.90 15.79 18.60
N GLY A 53 11.58 15.87 18.34
CA GLY A 53 10.98 16.89 17.48
C GLY A 53 11.18 16.64 15.99
N ILE A 54 11.43 15.38 15.60
CA ILE A 54 11.62 14.98 14.20
C ILE A 54 10.27 14.54 13.64
N GLU A 55 9.85 15.12 12.52
CA GLU A 55 8.60 14.77 11.87
C GLU A 55 8.73 13.39 11.20
N LEU A 56 7.95 12.41 11.67
CA LEU A 56 7.87 11.08 11.08
C LEU A 56 6.89 11.13 9.91
N THR A 57 7.42 11.41 8.73
CA THR A 57 6.64 11.33 7.50
C THR A 57 6.50 9.87 7.10
N VAL A 58 5.26 9.38 7.10
CA VAL A 58 4.87 8.32 6.16
C VAL A 58 5.00 8.97 4.80
N ASN A 59 5.65 8.33 3.83
CA ASN A 59 5.71 8.83 2.46
C ASN A 59 4.32 9.25 1.96
N ASP A 60 3.97 10.53 2.13
CA ASP A 60 3.07 11.23 1.25
C ASP A 60 4.01 11.99 0.33
N VAL A 61 4.24 11.39 -0.84
CA VAL A 61 4.70 12.11 -2.03
C VAL A 61 6.16 12.59 -1.99
N VAL A 62 7.06 11.65 -2.23
CA VAL A 62 8.29 11.80 -3.04
C VAL A 62 8.39 10.44 -3.75
N LEU A 63 8.10 10.25 -5.04
CA LEU A 63 8.55 10.98 -6.22
C LEU A 63 9.98 11.50 -6.08
N GLU A 64 10.92 10.57 -5.89
CA GLU A 64 12.24 10.57 -6.54
C GLU A 64 12.97 9.25 -6.25
N ALA A 65 13.62 8.69 -7.27
CA ALA A 65 14.45 7.48 -7.31
C ALA A 65 13.75 6.12 -7.19
N ILE A 66 13.01 5.73 -8.24
CA ILE A 66 13.21 4.39 -8.81
C ILE A 66 13.69 4.62 -10.25
N THR A 67 15.01 4.56 -10.42
CA THR A 67 15.64 4.44 -11.73
C THR A 67 15.23 3.12 -12.36
N ASP A 68 14.35 3.17 -13.35
CA ASP A 68 14.46 2.32 -14.54
C ASP A 68 14.84 3.27 -15.70
N PRO A 69 15.94 3.04 -16.44
CA PRO A 69 16.55 4.05 -17.31
C PRO A 69 15.77 4.42 -18.57
N ASP A 70 14.64 3.77 -18.89
CA ASP A 70 14.12 3.75 -20.26
C ASP A 70 12.74 4.39 -20.48
N ASP A 71 11.98 4.78 -19.45
CA ASP A 71 10.65 5.38 -19.65
C ASP A 71 10.58 6.81 -19.11
N ASN A 72 10.70 7.74 -20.04
CA ASN A 72 10.80 9.18 -19.82
C ASN A 72 9.42 9.87 -19.96
N GLU A 73 8.38 9.38 -19.29
CA GLU A 73 7.09 10.05 -19.20
C GLU A 73 6.72 10.40 -17.75
N ILE A 74 6.81 11.70 -17.47
CA ILE A 74 6.43 12.35 -16.23
C ILE A 74 4.92 12.62 -16.31
N VAL A 75 4.12 12.02 -15.42
CA VAL A 75 2.69 12.39 -15.30
C VAL A 75 2.38 12.86 -13.88
N GLN A 76 2.01 14.13 -13.77
CA GLN A 76 1.44 14.77 -12.58
C GLN A 76 0.22 13.99 -12.09
N VAL A 77 0.17 13.69 -10.79
CA VAL A 77 -1.10 13.35 -10.11
C VAL A 77 -1.47 14.53 -9.21
N VAL A 78 -2.44 15.31 -9.67
CA VAL A 78 -3.23 16.20 -8.83
C VAL A 78 -4.70 15.82 -9.05
N GLU A 79 -5.50 15.92 -7.99
CA GLU A 79 -6.97 15.89 -7.96
C GLU A 79 -7.69 14.53 -7.95
N PRO A 80 -8.94 14.48 -7.40
CA PRO A 80 -9.61 13.25 -6.99
C PRO A 80 -9.64 12.26 -8.13
N LEU A 81 -9.25 11.00 -7.83
CA LEU A 81 -9.13 9.85 -8.73
C LEU A 81 -10.23 9.79 -9.81
N LYS A 82 -10.08 10.58 -10.88
CA LYS A 82 -10.59 10.29 -12.21
C LYS A 82 -9.65 9.25 -12.77
N ILE A 83 -9.80 8.01 -12.27
CA ILE A 83 -9.23 6.86 -12.96
C ILE A 83 -9.85 6.88 -14.33
N ASP A 84 -9.04 7.16 -15.33
CA ASP A 84 -9.41 6.96 -16.72
C ASP A 84 -9.63 5.45 -16.91
N LEU A 85 -10.89 5.05 -16.79
CA LEU A 85 -11.37 3.69 -17.02
C LEU A 85 -11.49 3.40 -18.53
N THR A 86 -11.06 4.32 -19.39
CA THR A 86 -11.06 4.07 -20.84
C THR A 86 -9.95 3.08 -21.19
N VAL A 87 -10.39 1.94 -21.70
CA VAL A 87 -9.53 0.92 -22.30
C VAL A 87 -9.08 1.45 -23.66
N PRO A 88 -7.82 1.23 -24.10
CA PRO A 88 -7.36 1.64 -25.43
C PRO A 88 -8.36 1.22 -26.53
N ASP A 89 -8.68 2.13 -27.45
CA ASP A 89 -9.58 1.87 -28.57
C ASP A 89 -9.00 0.73 -29.43
N GLY A 90 -9.69 -0.43 -29.41
CA GLY A 90 -9.26 -1.65 -30.11
C GLY A 90 -9.64 -2.96 -29.41
N VAL A 91 -10.07 -2.91 -28.15
CA VAL A 91 -10.48 -4.09 -27.39
C VAL A 91 -11.98 -4.37 -27.59
N ALA A 92 -12.30 -5.56 -28.11
CA ALA A 92 -13.65 -6.03 -28.34
C ALA A 92 -14.49 -6.04 -27.04
N ILE A 93 -15.80 -5.89 -27.19
CA ILE A 93 -16.78 -5.65 -26.10
C ILE A 93 -16.88 -6.85 -25.12
N ASP A 94 -16.32 -8.00 -25.48
CA ASP A 94 -16.33 -9.27 -24.77
C ASP A 94 -15.14 -9.50 -23.83
N ASP A 95 -14.23 -8.52 -23.66
CA ASP A 95 -13.11 -8.64 -22.72
C ASP A 95 -13.62 -8.65 -21.25
N PRO A 96 -13.39 -9.75 -20.49
CA PRO A 96 -13.78 -9.84 -19.08
C PRO A 96 -13.20 -8.70 -18.21
N VAL A 97 -12.04 -8.15 -18.59
CA VAL A 97 -11.44 -6.98 -17.92
C VAL A 97 -12.34 -5.76 -18.06
N ARG A 98 -12.84 -5.51 -19.27
CA ARG A 98 -13.65 -4.34 -19.59
C ARG A 98 -15.01 -4.40 -18.90
N MET A 99 -15.60 -5.59 -18.82
CA MET A 99 -16.80 -5.85 -18.03
C MET A 99 -16.53 -5.44 -16.58
N TYR A 100 -15.53 -6.07 -15.94
CA TYR A 100 -15.17 -5.82 -14.55
C TYR A 100 -14.94 -4.33 -14.23
N LEU A 101 -14.15 -3.62 -15.04
CA LEU A 101 -13.88 -2.19 -14.87
C LEU A 101 -15.16 -1.34 -14.93
N LYS A 102 -16.11 -1.72 -15.78
CA LYS A 102 -17.41 -1.07 -15.90
C LYS A 102 -18.29 -1.34 -14.68
N GLU A 103 -18.31 -2.56 -14.13
CA GLU A 103 -19.07 -2.86 -12.91
C GLU A 103 -18.55 -2.08 -11.71
N ILE A 104 -17.24 -2.08 -11.46
CA ILE A 104 -16.68 -1.36 -10.30
C ILE A 104 -16.80 0.16 -10.46
N GLY A 105 -16.84 0.66 -11.70
CA GLY A 105 -17.04 2.08 -11.99
C GLY A 105 -18.45 2.59 -11.66
N ARG A 106 -19.44 1.71 -11.50
CA ARG A 106 -20.81 2.08 -11.08
C ARG A 106 -20.92 2.36 -9.59
N VAL A 107 -19.99 1.85 -8.78
CA VAL A 107 -19.99 2.05 -7.33
C VAL A 107 -19.44 3.46 -7.02
N PRO A 108 -20.19 4.30 -6.30
CA PRO A 108 -19.71 5.64 -5.93
C PRO A 108 -18.52 5.55 -4.97
N LEU A 109 -17.64 6.54 -5.03
CA LEU A 109 -16.56 6.69 -4.05
C LEU A 109 -17.13 7.13 -2.71
N LEU A 110 -16.56 6.60 -1.63
CA LEU A 110 -16.91 6.99 -0.27
C LEU A 110 -16.14 8.24 0.15
N THR A 111 -16.78 9.04 0.99
CA THR A 111 -16.14 10.11 1.75
C THR A 111 -15.45 9.55 2.98
N ALA A 112 -14.50 10.31 3.55
CA ALA A 112 -13.79 9.89 4.76
C ALA A 112 -14.74 9.65 5.96
N GLU A 113 -15.83 10.42 6.06
CA GLU A 113 -16.85 10.23 7.10
C GLU A 113 -17.62 8.93 6.90
N GLU A 114 -17.97 8.60 5.66
CA GLU A 114 -18.62 7.33 5.32
C GLU A 114 -17.71 6.13 5.58
N GLU A 115 -16.41 6.22 5.26
CA GLU A 115 -15.43 5.16 5.56
C GLU A 115 -15.42 4.84 7.07
N ILE A 116 -15.41 5.86 7.92
CA ILE A 116 -15.47 5.69 9.38
C ILE A 116 -16.81 5.10 9.81
N ALA A 117 -17.93 5.56 9.22
CA ALA A 117 -19.25 5.03 9.53
C ALA A 117 -19.38 3.53 9.19
N TYR A 118 -18.84 3.10 8.04
CA TYR A 118 -18.78 1.70 7.68
C TYR A 118 -17.83 0.91 8.58
N ALA A 119 -16.64 1.44 8.91
CA ALA A 119 -15.70 0.79 9.82
C ALA A 119 -16.33 0.51 11.20
N LYS A 120 -17.08 1.48 11.75
CA LYS A 120 -17.81 1.29 13.01
C LYS A 120 -18.91 0.23 12.91
N ARG A 121 -19.59 0.11 11.77
CA ARG A 121 -20.59 -0.93 11.53
C ARG A 121 -19.95 -2.32 11.40
N ILE A 122 -18.76 -2.38 10.78
CA ILE A 122 -17.96 -3.61 10.67
C ILE A 122 -17.54 -4.11 12.06
N GLU A 123 -17.15 -3.23 12.99
CA GLU A 123 -16.87 -3.62 14.38
C GLU A 123 -18.08 -4.25 15.09
N ASN A 124 -19.29 -3.83 14.73
CA ASN A 124 -20.52 -4.43 15.23
C ASN A 124 -20.89 -5.76 14.53
N GLY A 125 -20.03 -6.27 13.65
CA GLY A 125 -20.22 -7.53 12.93
C GLY A 125 -21.13 -7.43 11.70
N GLU A 126 -21.33 -6.23 11.15
CA GLU A 126 -22.20 -6.05 9.99
C GLU A 126 -21.49 -6.38 8.67
N GLU A 127 -21.75 -7.57 8.13
CA GLU A 127 -21.09 -8.05 6.91
C GLU A 127 -21.42 -7.21 5.66
N GLU A 128 -22.62 -6.61 5.59
CA GLU A 128 -22.98 -5.70 4.49
C GLU A 128 -22.10 -4.45 4.51
N ALA A 129 -21.76 -3.91 5.68
CA ALA A 129 -20.85 -2.76 5.78
C ALA A 129 -19.44 -3.09 5.28
N LYS A 130 -18.96 -4.30 5.58
CA LYS A 130 -17.68 -4.83 5.09
C LYS A 130 -17.66 -4.92 3.57
N ARG A 131 -18.72 -5.49 2.99
CA ARG A 131 -18.89 -5.60 1.55
C ARG A 131 -18.90 -4.22 0.89
N ARG A 132 -19.66 -3.27 1.43
CA ARG A 132 -19.74 -1.90 0.90
C ARG A 132 -18.41 -1.15 0.95
N LEU A 133 -17.68 -1.25 2.05
CA LEU A 133 -16.36 -0.63 2.18
C LEU A 133 -15.36 -1.23 1.18
N ALA A 134 -15.42 -2.54 0.94
CA ALA A 134 -14.60 -3.20 -0.07
C ALA A 134 -14.99 -2.77 -1.50
N GLU A 135 -16.28 -2.81 -1.85
CA GLU A 135 -16.79 -2.46 -3.20
C GLU A 135 -16.39 -1.04 -3.61
N ALA A 136 -16.49 -0.06 -2.70
CA ALA A 136 -16.09 1.31 -2.95
C ALA A 136 -14.59 1.49 -3.25
N ASN A 137 -13.76 0.57 -2.76
CA ASN A 137 -12.31 0.61 -2.85
C ASN A 137 -11.71 -0.33 -3.91
N LEU A 138 -12.54 -1.03 -4.71
CA LEU A 138 -12.05 -1.89 -5.81
C LEU A 138 -11.22 -1.12 -6.83
N ARG A 139 -11.51 0.17 -7.01
CA ARG A 139 -10.78 1.07 -7.91
C ARG A 139 -9.32 1.31 -7.47
N LEU A 140 -9.07 1.34 -6.16
CA LEU A 140 -7.72 1.41 -5.59
C LEU A 140 -6.91 0.14 -5.90
N VAL A 141 -7.55 -1.03 -5.87
CA VAL A 141 -6.88 -2.30 -6.20
C VAL A 141 -6.40 -2.28 -7.65
N VAL A 142 -7.26 -1.85 -8.58
CA VAL A 142 -6.91 -1.76 -10.01
C VAL A 142 -5.73 -0.83 -10.23
N SER A 143 -5.70 0.35 -9.59
CA SER A 143 -4.60 1.31 -9.77
C SER A 143 -3.26 0.78 -9.23
N ILE A 144 -3.28 0.02 -8.14
CA ILE A 144 -2.08 -0.64 -7.60
C ILE A 144 -1.65 -1.80 -8.49
N ALA A 145 -2.58 -2.69 -8.87
CA ALA A 145 -2.31 -3.89 -9.67
C ALA A 145 -1.76 -3.55 -11.06
N LYS A 146 -2.18 -2.43 -11.66
CA LYS A 146 -1.71 -1.98 -12.98
C LYS A 146 -0.18 -1.86 -13.06
N ARG A 147 0.49 -1.53 -11.95
CA ARG A 147 1.97 -1.42 -11.86
C ARG A 147 2.71 -2.76 -11.93
N TYR A 148 2.00 -3.86 -11.79
CA TYR A 148 2.55 -5.22 -11.75
C TYR A 148 2.22 -6.04 -13.00
N VAL A 149 1.52 -5.45 -13.97
CA VAL A 149 1.22 -6.08 -15.26
C VAL A 149 2.53 -6.41 -15.98
N GLY A 150 2.57 -7.53 -16.70
CA GLY A 150 3.75 -7.98 -17.42
C GLY A 150 4.78 -8.75 -16.58
N ARG A 151 4.54 -8.95 -15.28
CA ARG A 151 5.45 -9.69 -14.38
C ARG A 151 5.18 -11.20 -14.28
N GLY A 152 4.62 -11.79 -15.34
CA GLY A 152 4.34 -13.23 -15.41
C GLY A 152 2.97 -13.68 -14.88
N MET A 153 2.05 -12.75 -14.60
CA MET A 153 0.68 -13.03 -14.19
C MET A 153 -0.30 -12.16 -14.99
N LEU A 154 -1.50 -12.68 -15.28
CA LEU A 154 -2.53 -11.92 -16.01
C LEU A 154 -3.06 -10.76 -15.15
N PHE A 155 -3.53 -9.70 -15.81
CA PHE A 155 -4.00 -8.52 -15.09
C PHE A 155 -5.20 -8.80 -14.19
N LEU A 156 -6.15 -9.63 -14.64
CA LEU A 156 -7.28 -10.07 -13.82
C LEU A 156 -6.81 -10.80 -12.56
N ASP A 157 -5.85 -11.71 -12.69
CA ASP A 157 -5.34 -12.47 -11.55
C ASP A 157 -4.67 -11.54 -10.53
N LEU A 158 -3.90 -10.55 -11.00
CA LEU A 158 -3.33 -9.50 -10.12
C LEU A 158 -4.41 -8.72 -9.38
N ILE A 159 -5.49 -8.35 -10.07
CA ILE A 159 -6.64 -7.66 -9.45
C ILE A 159 -7.29 -8.57 -8.41
N GLN A 160 -7.50 -9.85 -8.71
CA GLN A 160 -8.15 -10.79 -7.81
C GLN A 160 -7.33 -11.01 -6.53
N GLU A 161 -6.02 -11.18 -6.66
CA GLU A 161 -5.10 -11.29 -5.51
C GLU A 161 -5.06 -9.98 -4.71
N GLY A 162 -5.08 -8.84 -5.40
CA GLY A 162 -5.23 -7.53 -4.78
C GLY A 162 -6.55 -7.36 -4.02
N ASN A 163 -7.67 -7.87 -4.55
CA ASN A 163 -8.98 -7.85 -3.90
C ASN A 163 -8.97 -8.70 -2.63
N LEU A 164 -8.27 -9.84 -2.61
CA LEU A 164 -8.05 -10.62 -1.39
C LEU A 164 -7.22 -9.84 -0.36
N GLY A 165 -6.23 -9.08 -0.80
CA GLY A 165 -5.49 -8.14 0.05
C GLY A 165 -6.39 -7.04 0.63
N LEU A 166 -7.25 -6.44 -0.19
CA LEU A 166 -8.21 -5.42 0.23
C LEU A 166 -9.18 -5.96 1.28
N ILE A 167 -9.76 -7.15 1.08
CA ILE A 167 -10.68 -7.75 2.06
C ILE A 167 -10.00 -7.93 3.42
N LYS A 168 -8.75 -8.40 3.44
CA LYS A 168 -7.95 -8.49 4.67
C LYS A 168 -7.70 -7.12 5.31
N ALA A 169 -7.52 -6.08 4.50
CA ALA A 169 -7.40 -4.71 5.01
C ALA A 169 -8.70 -4.25 5.65
N VAL A 170 -9.85 -4.50 5.02
CA VAL A 170 -11.17 -4.16 5.57
C VAL A 170 -11.41 -4.84 6.92
N GLU A 171 -11.05 -6.12 7.05
CA GLU A 171 -11.22 -6.89 8.31
C GLU A 171 -10.36 -6.37 9.46
N LYS A 172 -9.21 -5.78 9.16
CA LYS A 172 -8.21 -5.38 10.16
C LYS A 172 -8.09 -3.87 10.32
N PHE A 173 -8.91 -3.11 9.60
CA PHE A 173 -8.85 -1.66 9.63
C PHE A 173 -9.35 -1.13 10.98
N ASP A 174 -8.55 -0.27 11.58
CA ASP A 174 -8.85 0.38 12.85
C ASP A 174 -8.93 1.89 12.60
N TYR A 175 -10.14 2.44 12.64
CA TYR A 175 -10.40 3.85 12.40
C TYR A 175 -10.00 4.75 13.57
N HIS A 176 -9.77 4.21 14.77
CA HIS A 176 -9.33 4.99 15.93
C HIS A 176 -7.90 5.52 15.78
N LYS A 177 -7.11 4.93 14.88
CA LYS A 177 -5.72 5.34 14.61
C LYS A 177 -5.60 6.63 13.78
N GLY A 178 -6.70 7.15 13.22
CA GLY A 178 -6.73 8.45 12.56
C GLY A 178 -6.09 8.51 11.17
N TYR A 179 -5.70 7.38 10.57
CA TYR A 179 -5.21 7.30 9.20
C TYR A 179 -6.33 6.95 8.22
N LYS A 180 -6.19 7.38 6.96
CA LYS A 180 -7.14 7.05 5.89
C LYS A 180 -7.12 5.56 5.57
N PHE A 181 -8.28 5.01 5.18
CA PHE A 181 -8.39 3.60 4.81
C PHE A 181 -7.50 3.24 3.62
N SER A 182 -7.41 4.11 2.61
CA SER A 182 -6.58 3.89 1.42
C SER A 182 -5.10 3.69 1.73
N THR A 183 -4.55 4.44 2.70
CA THR A 183 -3.17 4.29 3.16
C THR A 183 -2.92 2.91 3.75
N TYR A 184 -3.83 2.44 4.60
CA TYR A 184 -3.77 1.12 5.23
C TYR A 184 -3.95 -0.01 4.20
N ALA A 185 -4.94 0.12 3.33
CA ALA A 185 -5.28 -0.88 2.32
C ALA A 185 -4.15 -1.10 1.31
N THR A 186 -3.44 -0.03 0.94
CA THR A 186 -2.34 -0.08 -0.04
C THR A 186 -1.27 -1.11 0.37
N TRP A 187 -0.96 -1.22 1.66
CA TRP A 187 0.01 -2.20 2.16
C TRP A 187 -0.45 -3.64 1.93
N TRP A 188 -1.68 -3.97 2.32
CA TRP A 188 -2.23 -5.31 2.17
C TRP A 188 -2.42 -5.71 0.71
N ILE A 189 -2.86 -4.78 -0.13
CA ILE A 189 -3.01 -5.00 -1.58
C ILE A 189 -1.64 -5.27 -2.19
N ARG A 190 -0.65 -4.42 -1.94
CA ARG A 190 0.71 -4.58 -2.46
C ARG A 190 1.33 -5.91 -2.03
N GLN A 191 1.17 -6.27 -0.76
CA GLN A 191 1.70 -7.51 -0.22
C GLN A 191 1.04 -8.73 -0.88
N ALA A 192 -0.28 -8.72 -1.06
CA ALA A 192 -1.01 -9.81 -1.70
C ALA A 192 -0.56 -9.99 -3.15
N VAL A 193 -0.53 -8.90 -3.93
CA VAL A 193 -0.10 -8.92 -5.34
C VAL A 193 1.35 -9.39 -5.48
N THR A 194 2.27 -8.84 -4.69
CA THR A 194 3.70 -9.21 -4.76
C THR A 194 3.92 -10.67 -4.38
N ARG A 195 3.24 -11.14 -3.33
CA ARG A 195 3.28 -12.55 -2.92
C ARG A 195 2.73 -13.46 -4.01
N ALA A 196 1.61 -13.11 -4.64
CA ALA A 196 1.01 -13.91 -5.68
C ALA A 196 1.92 -14.05 -6.91
N ILE A 197 2.60 -12.97 -7.31
CA ILE A 197 3.59 -13.01 -8.40
C ILE A 197 4.75 -13.95 -8.05
N ALA A 198 5.27 -13.89 -6.82
CA ALA A 198 6.35 -14.77 -6.39
C ALA A 198 5.92 -16.25 -6.35
N ASP A 199 4.69 -16.51 -5.89
CA ASP A 199 4.17 -17.86 -5.67
C ASP A 199 3.64 -18.54 -6.93
N GLN A 200 3.06 -17.77 -7.86
CA GLN A 200 2.29 -18.27 -9.00
C GLN A 200 2.74 -17.69 -10.35
N GLY A 201 3.47 -16.56 -10.37
CA GLY A 201 3.87 -15.87 -11.62
C GLY A 201 4.97 -16.59 -12.41
N ARG A 202 5.49 -17.71 -11.90
CA ARG A 202 6.48 -18.55 -12.56
C ARG A 202 5.95 -19.97 -12.68
N THR A 203 6.29 -20.65 -13.78
CA THR A 203 5.94 -22.06 -14.00
C THR A 203 6.44 -22.97 -12.88
N ILE A 204 7.57 -22.63 -12.27
CA ILE A 204 8.14 -23.34 -11.12
C ILE A 204 8.13 -22.38 -9.92
N ARG A 205 7.46 -22.80 -8.84
CA ARG A 205 7.37 -22.05 -7.59
C ARG A 205 8.73 -21.97 -6.92
N VAL A 206 9.13 -20.75 -6.56
CA VAL A 206 10.36 -20.46 -5.83
C VAL A 206 9.98 -19.85 -4.47
N PRO A 207 10.62 -20.26 -3.35
CA PRO A 207 10.39 -19.62 -2.06
C PRO A 207 10.70 -18.11 -2.11
N VAL A 208 9.92 -17.32 -1.39
CA VAL A 208 10.00 -15.85 -1.40
C VAL A 208 11.30 -15.31 -0.77
N HIS A 209 12.05 -16.13 -0.01
CA HIS A 209 13.26 -15.73 0.73
C HIS A 209 14.52 -16.47 0.24
N MET A 210 14.80 -16.47 -1.07
CA MET A 210 16.07 -16.98 -1.63
C MET A 210 17.07 -15.86 -1.87
#